data_AF-A0A895XKL6-F1
#
_entry.id   AF-A0A895XKL6-F1
#
_cell.length_a   1.000
_cell.length_b   1.000
_cell.length_c   1.000
_cell.angle_alpha   90.00
_cell.angle_beta   90.00
_cell.angle_gamma   90.00
#
_symmetry.space_group_name_H-M   'P 1'
#
loop_
_entity.id
_entity.type
_entity.pdbx_description
1 polymer ?
#
loop_
_entity_poly.entity_id
_entity_poly.type
_entity_poly.pdbx_seq_one_letter_code
_entity_poly.pdbx_strand_id
1 'polypeptide(L)'
;MRTSAVIRSSPALYLLPIALAVCFVYYADPAKDPSTWAHAYSAVLDVLFLPAFLGAAVAAWDVGRLRAAAVDEWAPVRPAFVVTVLAALPAALLAYGTTLVMWSIGLARMSGRPFEFHWQPVVIATLIVLMWIVLGAAAGRHLNRVLAAPAMLLAAFVLQAYPPGNPEPMWRHLTGWSWTECCQVGVVPHPDLTVTGLIVPLAILAAALMWSHS
;
A
#
# COMPACT_ATOMS: atom_id res chain seq x y z
N MET A 1 -4.73 -6.41 -25.04
CA MET A 1 -4.12 -7.28 -24.02
C MET A 1 -5.20 -8.14 -23.37
N ARG A 2 -4.99 -9.46 -23.28
CA ARG A 2 -5.84 -10.33 -22.45
C ARG A 2 -5.44 -10.14 -20.99
N THR A 3 -6.36 -9.73 -20.12
CA THR A 3 -6.11 -9.49 -18.68
C THR A 3 -5.54 -10.71 -17.98
N SER A 4 -5.99 -11.91 -18.35
CA SER A 4 -5.48 -13.17 -17.82
C SER A 4 -3.99 -13.42 -18.10
N ALA A 5 -3.46 -12.94 -19.23
CA ALA A 5 -2.04 -13.07 -19.56
C ALA A 5 -1.18 -12.08 -18.74
N VAL A 6 -1.71 -10.88 -18.49
CA VAL A 6 -1.05 -9.87 -17.64
C VAL A 6 -0.91 -10.39 -16.22
N ILE A 7 -1.98 -10.98 -15.66
CA ILE A 7 -1.96 -11.52 -14.30
C ILE A 7 -0.98 -12.70 -14.19
N ARG A 8 -1.04 -13.67 -15.11
CA ARG A 8 -0.19 -14.89 -15.06
C ARG A 8 1.31 -14.61 -15.17
N SER A 9 1.69 -13.52 -15.82
CA SER A 9 3.09 -13.15 -16.04
C SER A 9 3.59 -12.10 -15.04
N SER A 10 2.76 -11.70 -14.08
CA SER A 10 3.11 -10.69 -13.09
C SER A 10 3.82 -11.32 -11.88
N PRO A 11 4.85 -10.65 -11.31
CA PRO A 11 5.44 -11.06 -10.04
C PRO A 11 4.44 -11.11 -8.89
N ALA A 12 3.27 -10.46 -9.02
CA ALA A 12 2.20 -10.48 -8.02
C ALA A 12 1.81 -11.89 -7.56
N LEU A 13 1.68 -12.83 -8.49
CA LEU A 13 1.28 -14.21 -8.17
C LEU A 13 2.31 -14.93 -7.29
N TYR A 14 3.59 -14.66 -7.51
CA TYR A 14 4.69 -15.26 -6.77
C TYR A 14 4.89 -14.60 -5.40
N LEU A 15 4.61 -13.30 -5.31
CA LEU A 15 4.68 -12.54 -4.06
C LEU A 15 3.45 -12.73 -3.16
N LEU A 16 2.30 -13.11 -3.73
CA LEU A 16 1.07 -13.35 -2.97
C LEU A 16 1.25 -14.34 -1.80
N PRO A 17 1.77 -15.57 -1.98
CA PRO A 17 1.94 -16.50 -0.85
C PRO A 17 2.88 -15.95 0.23
N ILE A 18 3.91 -15.19 -0.16
CA ILE A 18 4.84 -14.56 0.77
C ILE A 18 4.12 -13.48 1.58
N ALA A 19 3.36 -12.60 0.91
CA ALA A 19 2.58 -11.56 1.58
C ALA A 19 1.56 -12.17 2.56
N LEU A 20 0.85 -13.23 2.15
CA LEU A 20 -0.09 -13.93 3.02
C LEU A 20 0.60 -14.62 4.21
N ALA A 21 1.77 -15.23 3.99
CA ALA A 21 2.55 -15.84 5.06
C ALA A 21 2.98 -14.80 6.10
N VAL A 22 3.43 -13.61 5.68
CA VAL A 22 3.79 -12.54 6.60
C VAL A 22 2.57 -12.02 7.36
N CYS A 23 1.40 -11.86 6.71
CA CYS A 23 0.16 -11.52 7.41
C CYS A 23 -0.16 -12.56 8.49
N PHE A 24 0.00 -13.85 8.19
CA PHE A 24 -0.26 -14.92 9.14
C PHE A 24 0.73 -14.91 10.31
N VAL A 25 2.04 -14.73 10.04
CA VAL A 25 3.08 -14.62 11.07
C VAL A 25 2.85 -13.41 11.96
N TYR A 26 2.45 -12.27 11.40
CA TYR A 26 2.16 -11.07 12.17
C TYR A 26 1.04 -11.31 13.20
N TYR A 27 -0.05 -11.95 12.77
CA TYR A 27 -1.14 -12.31 13.67
C TYR A 27 -0.80 -13.54 14.53
N ALA A 28 0.23 -14.31 14.26
CA ALA A 28 0.61 -15.43 15.12
C ALA A 28 1.14 -14.96 16.49
N ASP A 29 1.57 -13.70 16.60
CA ASP A 29 1.99 -13.07 17.86
C ASP A 29 0.77 -12.72 18.73
N PRO A 30 0.62 -13.35 19.93
CA PRO A 30 -0.47 -13.04 20.86
C PRO A 30 -0.43 -11.59 21.36
N ALA A 31 0.73 -10.93 21.36
CA ALA A 31 0.83 -9.51 21.71
C ALA A 31 0.12 -8.60 20.70
N LYS A 32 -0.22 -9.14 19.51
CA LYS A 32 -0.97 -8.45 18.45
C LYS A 32 -2.45 -8.81 18.44
N ASP A 33 -2.94 -9.55 19.43
CA ASP A 33 -4.37 -9.81 19.55
C ASP A 33 -5.12 -8.51 19.83
N PRO A 34 -6.06 -8.12 18.95
CA PRO A 34 -6.75 -6.85 19.13
C PRO A 34 -7.63 -6.93 20.37
N SER A 35 -7.40 -6.04 21.34
CA SER A 35 -8.23 -5.93 22.55
C SER A 35 -9.56 -5.19 22.27
N THR A 36 -9.52 -4.26 21.32
CA THR A 36 -10.62 -3.37 20.91
C THR A 36 -10.67 -3.25 19.38
N TRP A 37 -11.78 -2.70 18.85
CA TRP A 37 -11.86 -2.34 17.44
C TRP A 37 -10.78 -1.35 17.03
N ALA A 38 -10.41 -0.48 17.98
CA ALA A 38 -9.34 0.46 17.76
C ALA A 38 -7.99 -0.22 17.53
N HIS A 39 -7.69 -1.22 18.35
CA HIS A 39 -6.50 -2.04 18.18
C HIS A 39 -6.54 -2.83 16.87
N ALA A 40 -7.70 -3.38 16.48
CA ALA A 40 -7.83 -4.16 15.25
C ALA A 40 -7.51 -3.32 14.00
N TYR A 41 -7.99 -2.08 13.89
CA TYR A 41 -7.64 -1.24 12.74
C TYR A 41 -6.16 -0.80 12.79
N SER A 42 -5.63 -0.48 13.97
CA SER A 42 -4.24 -0.02 14.11
C SER A 42 -3.26 -1.12 13.66
N ALA A 43 -3.56 -2.37 13.99
CA ALA A 43 -2.79 -3.53 13.57
C ALA A 43 -2.77 -3.72 12.05
N VAL A 44 -3.85 -3.36 11.35
CA VAL A 44 -3.85 -3.38 9.87
C VAL A 44 -2.98 -2.26 9.32
N LEU A 45 -3.10 -1.05 9.85
CA LEU A 45 -2.27 0.10 9.42
C LEU A 45 -0.77 -0.14 9.66
N ASP A 46 -0.40 -0.78 10.78
CA ASP A 46 0.99 -1.13 11.11
C ASP A 46 1.66 -2.02 10.07
N VAL A 47 0.88 -2.90 9.44
CA VAL A 47 1.41 -3.88 8.49
C VAL A 47 1.07 -3.50 7.06
N LEU A 48 0.19 -2.51 6.84
CA LEU A 48 -0.26 -2.02 5.53
C LEU A 48 0.89 -1.60 4.62
N PHE A 49 2.02 -1.23 5.21
CA PHE A 49 3.25 -0.97 4.50
C PHE A 49 3.70 -2.16 3.65
N LEU A 50 3.64 -3.39 4.16
CA LEU A 50 4.01 -4.56 3.39
C LEU A 50 3.20 -4.72 2.09
N PRO A 51 1.85 -4.81 2.10
CA PRO A 51 1.08 -4.95 0.88
C PRO A 51 1.17 -3.71 -0.02
N ALA A 52 1.25 -2.50 0.55
CA ALA A 52 1.44 -1.28 -0.23
C ALA A 52 2.80 -1.27 -0.96
N PHE A 53 3.88 -1.66 -0.30
CA PHE A 53 5.25 -1.64 -0.85
C PHE A 53 5.47 -2.73 -1.88
N LEU A 54 4.95 -3.93 -1.62
CA LEU A 54 4.92 -5.00 -2.61
C LEU A 54 4.08 -4.57 -3.83
N GLY A 55 2.93 -3.92 -3.61
CA GLY A 55 2.13 -3.31 -4.66
C GLY A 55 2.93 -2.31 -5.50
N ALA A 56 3.65 -1.38 -4.85
CA ALA A 56 4.50 -0.40 -5.52
C ALA A 56 5.59 -1.07 -6.38
N ALA A 57 6.29 -2.06 -5.82
CA ALA A 57 7.36 -2.77 -6.52
C ALA A 57 6.84 -3.55 -7.73
N VAL A 58 5.70 -4.23 -7.59
CA VAL A 58 5.03 -4.94 -8.70
C VAL A 58 4.58 -3.96 -9.77
N ALA A 59 3.95 -2.84 -9.39
CA ALA A 59 3.52 -1.81 -10.33
C ALA A 59 4.71 -1.23 -11.09
N ALA A 60 5.81 -0.93 -10.40
CA ALA A 60 7.04 -0.45 -11.02
C ALA A 60 7.62 -1.46 -12.02
N TRP A 61 7.62 -2.74 -11.67
CA TRP A 61 8.09 -3.79 -12.56
C TRP A 61 7.21 -3.98 -13.80
N ASP A 62 5.90 -4.12 -13.61
CA ASP A 62 4.97 -4.40 -14.71
C ASP A 62 4.91 -3.21 -15.68
N VAL A 63 4.88 -1.98 -15.18
CA VAL A 63 4.89 -0.78 -16.02
C VAL A 63 6.23 -0.59 -16.70
N GLY A 64 7.35 -0.78 -15.99
CA GLY A 64 8.69 -0.71 -16.59
C GLY A 64 8.93 -1.78 -17.66
N ARG A 65 8.33 -2.96 -17.53
CA ARG A 65 8.34 -4.00 -18.57
C ARG A 65 7.60 -3.56 -19.82
N LEU A 66 6.44 -2.90 -19.69
CA LEU A 66 5.69 -2.40 -20.84
C LEU A 66 6.41 -1.27 -21.56
N ARG A 67 7.01 -0.34 -20.80
CA ARG A 67 7.87 0.70 -21.36
C ARG A 67 9.03 0.10 -22.15
N ALA A 68 9.73 -0.88 -21.57
CA ALA A 68 10.86 -1.55 -22.23
C ALA A 68 10.45 -2.31 -23.50
N ALA A 69 9.19 -2.72 -23.60
CA ALA A 69 8.62 -3.33 -24.80
C ALA A 69 8.14 -2.31 -25.84
N ALA A 70 8.37 -1.00 -25.60
CA ALA A 70 7.97 0.12 -26.46
C ALA A 70 6.48 0.11 -26.83
N VAL A 71 5.59 -0.43 -25.99
CA VAL A 71 4.17 -0.62 -26.33
C VAL A 71 3.48 0.70 -26.74
N ASP A 72 3.93 1.82 -26.19
CA ASP A 72 3.37 3.15 -26.49
C ASP A 72 3.83 3.72 -27.85
N GLU A 73 4.92 3.19 -28.44
CA GLU A 73 5.43 3.63 -29.75
C GLU A 73 4.75 2.90 -30.92
N TRP A 74 4.02 1.82 -30.65
CA TRP A 74 3.36 1.00 -31.66
C TRP A 74 1.91 1.45 -31.80
N ALA A 75 1.53 1.93 -33.00
CA ALA A 75 0.20 2.45 -33.38
C ALA A 75 -0.92 2.11 -32.38
N PRO A 76 -1.09 2.92 -31.32
CA PRO A 76 -1.83 2.48 -30.15
C PRO A 76 -3.34 2.54 -30.41
N VAL A 77 -4.01 1.40 -30.34
CA VAL A 77 -5.49 1.31 -30.37
C VAL A 77 -6.10 1.88 -29.07
N ARG A 78 -5.30 2.15 -28.03
CA ARG A 78 -5.74 2.61 -26.70
C ARG A 78 -4.81 3.70 -26.17
N PRO A 79 -5.31 4.65 -25.38
CA PRO A 79 -4.47 5.67 -24.76
C PRO A 79 -3.49 5.05 -23.76
N ALA A 80 -2.26 5.59 -23.68
CA ALA A 80 -1.18 5.10 -22.82
C ALA A 80 -1.59 5.01 -21.33
N PHE A 81 -2.46 5.91 -20.86
CA PHE A 81 -3.01 5.87 -19.50
C PHE A 81 -3.85 4.60 -19.22
N VAL A 82 -4.61 4.10 -20.19
CA VAL A 82 -5.39 2.86 -20.00
C VAL A 82 -4.46 1.64 -19.95
N VAL A 83 -3.38 1.65 -20.73
CA VAL A 83 -2.36 0.58 -20.71
C VAL A 83 -1.64 0.57 -19.35
N THR A 84 -1.13 1.74 -18.94
CA THR A 84 -1.07 2.25 -17.57
C THR A 84 -1.75 1.44 -16.47
N VAL A 85 -3.03 1.78 -16.30
CA VAL A 85 -3.92 1.24 -15.28
C VAL A 85 -4.08 -0.28 -15.39
N LEU A 86 -4.19 -0.82 -16.61
CA LEU A 86 -4.29 -2.27 -16.80
C LEU A 86 -3.03 -3.02 -16.38
N ALA A 87 -1.86 -2.39 -16.53
CA ALA A 87 -0.58 -2.95 -16.10
C ALA A 87 -0.41 -2.93 -14.58
N ALA A 88 -0.99 -1.93 -13.91
CA ALA A 88 -0.98 -1.83 -12.45
C ALA A 88 -2.04 -2.73 -11.79
N LEU A 89 -2.94 -3.35 -12.55
CA LEU A 89 -4.01 -4.20 -12.01
C LEU A 89 -3.48 -5.36 -11.14
N PRO A 90 -2.44 -6.13 -11.51
CA PRO A 90 -1.89 -7.18 -10.65
C PRO A 90 -1.34 -6.64 -9.32
N ALA A 91 -0.73 -5.46 -9.34
CA ALA A 91 -0.26 -4.78 -8.12
C ALA A 91 -1.43 -4.41 -7.21
N ALA A 92 -2.52 -3.87 -7.79
CA ALA A 92 -3.73 -3.55 -7.05
C ALA A 92 -4.37 -4.81 -6.45
N LEU A 93 -4.49 -5.89 -7.22
CA LEU A 93 -5.03 -7.16 -6.73
C LEU A 93 -4.18 -7.73 -5.58
N LEU A 94 -2.84 -7.67 -5.69
CA LEU A 94 -1.94 -8.09 -4.63
C LEU A 94 -2.14 -7.25 -3.37
N ALA A 95 -2.00 -5.92 -3.48
CA ALA A 95 -2.00 -5.02 -2.34
C ALA A 95 -3.36 -4.95 -1.65
N TYR A 96 -4.45 -4.76 -2.41
CA TYR A 96 -5.79 -4.75 -1.84
C TYR A 96 -6.23 -6.13 -1.36
N GLY A 97 -5.92 -7.19 -2.11
CA GLY A 97 -6.29 -8.55 -1.71
C GLY A 97 -5.65 -8.96 -0.38
N THR A 98 -4.34 -8.70 -0.23
CA THR A 98 -3.63 -8.96 1.02
C THR A 98 -4.14 -8.08 2.17
N THR A 99 -4.40 -6.79 1.91
CA THR A 99 -5.02 -5.89 2.90
C THR A 99 -6.40 -6.39 3.35
N LEU A 100 -7.24 -6.86 2.43
CA LEU A 100 -8.57 -7.43 2.75
C LEU A 100 -8.46 -8.71 3.58
N VAL A 101 -7.46 -9.55 3.31
CA VAL A 101 -7.18 -10.73 4.15
C VAL A 101 -6.79 -10.31 5.56
N MET A 102 -5.95 -9.27 5.71
CA MET A 102 -5.59 -8.76 7.04
C MET A 102 -6.81 -8.26 7.81
N TRP A 103 -7.66 -7.46 7.16
CA TRP A 103 -8.93 -7.04 7.75
C TRP A 103 -9.78 -8.23 8.16
N SER A 104 -9.90 -9.25 7.30
CA SER A 104 -10.69 -10.44 7.58
C SER A 104 -10.18 -11.23 8.79
N ILE A 105 -8.85 -11.36 8.95
CA ILE A 105 -8.24 -12.00 10.13
C ILE A 105 -8.50 -11.17 11.39
N GLY A 106 -8.29 -9.86 11.34
CA GLY A 106 -8.58 -8.96 12.46
C GLY A 106 -10.05 -9.02 12.88
N LEU A 107 -10.97 -9.01 11.91
CA LEU A 107 -12.42 -9.14 12.13
C LEU A 107 -12.78 -10.47 12.80
N ALA A 108 -12.21 -11.58 12.32
CA ALA A 108 -12.46 -12.90 12.89
C ALA A 108 -12.04 -12.99 14.37
N ARG A 109 -10.91 -12.37 14.73
CA ARG A 109 -10.40 -12.32 16.11
C ARG A 109 -11.20 -11.41 17.05
N MET A 110 -11.99 -10.51 16.48
CA MET A 110 -12.87 -9.59 17.22
C MET A 110 -14.28 -10.17 17.47
N SER A 111 -14.56 -11.40 17.03
CA SER A 111 -15.86 -12.04 17.21
C SER A 111 -16.28 -12.06 18.70
N GLY A 112 -17.52 -11.64 18.97
CA GLY A 112 -18.06 -11.56 20.34
C GLY A 112 -17.74 -10.30 21.13
N ARG A 113 -17.08 -9.29 20.53
CA ARG A 113 -16.76 -8.01 21.17
C ARG A 113 -17.66 -6.87 20.67
N PRO A 114 -17.92 -5.82 21.48
CA PRO A 114 -18.73 -4.67 21.07
C PRO A 114 -18.17 -4.03 19.80
N PHE A 115 -19.03 -3.76 18.82
CA PHE A 115 -18.66 -3.28 17.48
C PHE A 115 -18.74 -1.75 17.39
N GLU A 116 -17.60 -1.11 17.16
CA GLU A 116 -17.49 0.33 16.90
C GLU A 116 -16.79 0.53 15.56
N PHE A 117 -17.56 0.78 14.50
CA PHE A 117 -17.01 0.97 13.17
C PHE A 117 -16.61 2.43 12.93
N HIS A 118 -15.35 2.60 12.55
CA HIS A 118 -14.81 3.86 12.07
C HIS A 118 -14.40 3.68 10.61
N TRP A 119 -14.96 4.51 9.72
CA TRP A 119 -14.68 4.45 8.29
C TRP A 119 -13.34 5.10 7.92
N GLN A 120 -12.84 6.02 8.76
CA GLN A 120 -11.64 6.82 8.48
C GLN A 120 -10.38 5.96 8.25
N PRO A 121 -10.07 4.95 9.09
CA PRO A 121 -8.89 4.09 8.88
C PRO A 121 -8.95 3.29 7.58
N VAL A 122 -10.15 2.87 7.15
CA VAL A 122 -10.34 2.13 5.89
C VAL A 122 -10.04 3.02 4.69
N VAL A 123 -10.52 4.27 4.72
CA VAL A 123 -10.26 5.26 3.67
C VAL A 123 -8.77 5.60 3.61
N ILE A 124 -8.15 5.87 4.76
CA ILE A 124 -6.70 6.16 4.84
C ILE A 124 -5.89 4.98 4.31
N ALA A 125 -6.20 3.75 4.74
CA ALA A 125 -5.51 2.57 4.26
C ALA A 125 -5.61 2.40 2.73
N THR A 126 -6.81 2.61 2.20
CA THR A 126 -7.07 2.54 0.75
C THR A 126 -6.26 3.59 0.00
N LEU A 127 -6.20 4.83 0.50
CA LEU A 127 -5.44 5.91 -0.10
C LEU A 127 -3.93 5.66 -0.06
N ILE A 128 -3.40 5.13 1.04
CA ILE A 128 -1.98 4.77 1.16
C ILE A 128 -1.61 3.68 0.15
N VAL A 129 -2.43 2.62 0.03
CA VAL A 129 -2.21 1.56 -0.96
C VAL A 129 -2.24 2.12 -2.37
N LEU A 130 -3.25 2.94 -2.69
CA LEU A 130 -3.37 3.58 -4.00
C LEU A 130 -2.15 4.46 -4.31
N MET A 131 -1.74 5.29 -3.36
CA MET A 131 -0.57 6.16 -3.46
C MET A 131 0.68 5.38 -3.85
N TRP A 132 0.96 4.30 -3.13
CA TRP A 132 2.13 3.47 -3.40
C TRP A 132 2.07 2.75 -4.75
N ILE A 133 0.91 2.26 -5.17
CA ILE A 133 0.73 1.66 -6.50
C ILE A 133 0.98 2.71 -7.60
N VAL A 134 0.43 3.91 -7.47
CA VAL A 134 0.59 4.99 -8.46
C VAL A 134 2.03 5.48 -8.50
N LEU A 135 2.68 5.66 -7.35
CA LEU A 135 4.11 5.97 -7.27
C LEU A 135 4.96 4.89 -7.95
N GLY A 136 4.67 3.61 -7.69
CA GLY A 136 5.34 2.50 -8.33
C GLY A 136 5.16 2.52 -9.84
N ALA A 137 3.93 2.72 -10.32
CA ALA A 137 3.64 2.83 -11.75
C ALA A 137 4.39 4.00 -12.39
N ALA A 138 4.42 5.17 -11.76
CA ALA A 138 5.16 6.33 -12.23
C ALA A 138 6.68 6.07 -12.25
N ALA A 139 7.23 5.44 -11.20
CA ALA A 139 8.62 5.02 -11.15
C ALA A 139 8.96 4.03 -12.28
N GLY A 140 8.08 3.08 -12.59
CA GLY A 140 8.25 2.16 -13.71
C GLY A 140 8.25 2.87 -15.08
N ARG A 141 7.54 3.99 -15.22
CA ARG A 141 7.56 4.81 -16.44
C ARG A 141 8.84 5.61 -16.63
N HIS A 142 9.53 5.96 -15.55
CA HIS A 142 10.65 6.91 -15.63
C HIS A 142 12.00 6.28 -15.36
N LEU A 143 12.08 5.33 -14.43
CA LEU A 143 13.32 4.64 -14.08
C LEU A 143 13.61 3.46 -14.99
N ASN A 144 14.87 3.00 -14.97
CA ASN A 144 15.25 1.74 -15.60
C ASN A 144 14.52 0.58 -14.89
N ARG A 145 13.94 -0.34 -15.68
CA ARG A 145 13.19 -1.51 -15.21
C ARG A 145 13.91 -2.29 -14.10
N VAL A 146 15.23 -2.44 -14.21
CA VAL A 146 16.03 -3.20 -13.23
C VAL A 146 16.09 -2.49 -11.87
N LEU A 147 16.03 -1.16 -11.86
CA LEU A 147 16.17 -0.32 -10.67
C LEU A 147 14.82 0.10 -10.06
N ALA A 148 13.75 0.17 -10.85
CA ALA A 148 12.49 0.74 -10.41
C ALA A 148 11.88 -0.03 -9.21
N ALA A 149 11.77 -1.35 -9.29
CA ALA A 149 11.24 -2.18 -8.21
C ALA A 149 12.08 -2.13 -6.92
N PRO A 150 13.42 -2.34 -6.94
CA PRO A 150 14.22 -2.24 -5.73
C PRO A 150 14.27 -0.81 -5.17
N ALA A 151 14.26 0.23 -6.01
CA ALA A 151 14.19 1.60 -5.55
C ALA A 151 12.89 1.89 -4.79
N MET A 152 11.75 1.39 -5.27
CA MET A 152 10.47 1.53 -4.56
C MET A 152 10.48 0.79 -3.22
N LEU A 153 11.03 -0.43 -3.14
CA LEU A 153 11.15 -1.15 -1.87
C LEU A 153 12.08 -0.43 -0.89
N LEU A 154 13.21 0.09 -1.35
CA LEU A 154 14.15 0.84 -0.51
C LEU A 154 13.55 2.17 -0.04
N ALA A 155 12.92 2.94 -0.92
CA ALA A 155 12.26 4.19 -0.56
C ALA A 155 11.18 3.94 0.49
N ALA A 156 10.40 2.88 0.29
CA ALA A 156 9.38 2.47 1.23
C ALA A 156 9.94 2.01 2.58
N PHE A 157 11.02 1.22 2.57
CA PHE A 157 11.73 0.83 3.78
C PHE A 157 12.28 2.05 4.53
N VAL A 158 12.94 2.98 3.84
CA VAL A 158 13.50 4.19 4.47
C VAL A 158 12.39 5.05 5.06
N LEU A 159 11.30 5.27 4.30
CA LEU A 159 10.15 6.01 4.80
C LEU A 159 9.53 5.33 6.01
N GLN A 160 9.55 4.00 6.11
CA GLN A 160 8.95 3.32 7.25
C GLN A 160 9.88 3.18 8.46
N ALA A 161 11.16 2.90 8.23
CA ALA A 161 12.13 2.60 9.27
C ALA A 161 12.68 3.88 9.94
N TYR A 162 12.67 5.02 9.23
CA TYR A 162 13.23 6.27 9.74
C TYR A 162 12.36 7.00 10.79
N PRO A 163 11.04 7.18 10.62
CA PRO A 163 10.19 7.86 11.60
C PRO A 163 10.24 7.29 13.04
N PRO A 164 10.30 5.96 13.26
CA PRO A 164 10.49 5.38 14.58
C PRO A 164 11.67 5.96 15.36
N GLY A 165 12.78 6.18 14.66
CA GLY A 165 14.04 6.64 15.24
C GLY A 165 14.12 8.16 15.46
N ASN A 166 13.11 8.91 14.99
CA ASN A 166 13.09 10.36 15.15
C ASN A 166 12.38 10.75 16.46
N PRO A 167 13.00 11.61 17.30
CA PRO A 167 12.36 12.12 18.52
C PRO A 167 11.17 13.05 18.24
N GLU A 168 11.08 13.62 17.03
CA GLU A 168 10.02 14.55 16.64
C GLU A 168 8.75 13.79 16.15
N PRO A 169 7.60 13.88 16.87
CA PRO A 169 6.40 13.08 16.59
C PRO A 169 5.79 13.35 15.21
N MET A 170 6.01 14.55 14.65
CA MET A 170 5.50 14.95 13.34
C MET A 170 5.88 13.97 12.23
N TRP A 171 7.08 13.38 12.31
CA TRP A 171 7.55 12.41 11.31
C TRP A 171 6.81 11.08 11.38
N ARG A 172 6.32 10.68 12.56
CA ARG A 172 5.52 9.47 12.75
C ARG A 172 4.10 9.63 12.21
N HIS A 173 3.58 10.86 12.24
CA HIS A 173 2.28 11.20 11.67
C HIS A 173 2.28 11.17 10.13
N LEU A 174 3.40 11.57 9.51
CA LEU A 174 3.59 11.55 8.05
C LEU A 174 3.48 10.16 7.43
N THR A 175 3.85 9.11 8.17
CA THR A 175 3.82 7.73 7.68
C THR A 175 2.64 6.94 8.20
N GLY A 176 1.83 7.51 9.10
CA GLY A 176 0.69 6.81 9.71
C GLY A 176 1.11 5.79 10.78
N TRP A 177 2.34 5.86 11.29
CA TRP A 177 2.82 4.93 12.33
C TRP A 177 2.32 5.27 13.74
N SER A 178 1.80 6.48 13.93
CA SER A 178 1.34 6.99 15.23
C SER A 178 0.01 6.41 15.75
N TRP A 179 -0.69 5.55 15.01
CA TRP A 179 -1.95 4.96 15.50
C TRP A 179 -1.73 3.95 16.64
N THR A 180 -0.51 3.43 16.81
CA THR A 180 -0.16 2.50 17.89
C THR A 180 0.20 3.18 19.20
N GLU A 181 0.82 4.37 19.15
CA GLU A 181 1.18 5.13 20.36
C GLU A 181 0.04 6.04 20.85
N CYS A 182 -0.91 6.40 19.99
CA CYS A 182 -2.03 7.29 20.35
C CYS A 182 -3.25 6.58 20.97
N CYS A 183 -3.24 5.24 21.06
CA CYS A 183 -4.39 4.47 21.52
C CYS A 183 -4.12 3.79 22.88
N GLN A 184 -4.04 4.57 23.95
CA GLN A 184 -4.51 4.04 25.23
C GLN A 184 -6.02 3.77 25.11
N VAL A 185 -6.49 2.67 25.70
CA VAL A 185 -7.91 2.28 25.69
C VAL A 185 -8.75 3.43 26.24
N GLY A 186 -9.56 4.06 25.38
CA GLY A 186 -10.45 5.19 25.74
C GLY A 186 -10.05 6.57 25.18
N VAL A 187 -8.94 6.69 24.44
CA VAL A 187 -8.50 7.97 23.85
C VAL A 187 -8.91 8.07 22.37
N VAL A 188 -9.60 9.16 22.02
CA VAL A 188 -9.97 9.48 20.64
C VAL A 188 -8.70 9.84 19.84
N PRO A 189 -8.49 9.28 18.64
CA PRO A 189 -7.35 9.63 17.80
C PRO A 189 -7.27 11.15 17.58
N HIS A 190 -6.07 11.73 17.71
CA HIS A 190 -5.88 13.16 17.48
C HIS A 190 -6.32 13.50 16.05
N PRO A 191 -7.14 14.57 15.83
CA PRO A 191 -7.69 14.88 14.50
C PRO A 191 -6.60 15.09 13.44
N ASP A 192 -5.43 15.57 13.85
CA ASP A 192 -4.27 15.78 12.98
C ASP A 192 -3.77 14.49 12.32
N LEU A 193 -3.95 13.33 12.96
CA LEU A 193 -3.64 12.02 12.37
C LEU A 193 -4.50 11.71 11.16
N THR A 194 -5.77 12.09 11.25
CA THR A 194 -6.74 11.87 10.19
C THR A 194 -6.48 12.86 9.05
N VAL A 195 -6.20 14.11 9.38
CA VAL A 195 -5.90 15.16 8.40
C VAL A 195 -4.60 14.87 7.66
N THR A 196 -3.51 14.57 8.36
CA THR A 196 -2.21 14.26 7.74
C THR A 196 -2.27 12.95 6.94
N GLY A 197 -2.95 11.93 7.46
CA GLY A 197 -3.18 10.66 6.77
C GLY A 197 -4.03 10.77 5.49
N LEU A 198 -4.73 11.90 5.29
CA LEU A 198 -5.45 12.20 4.04
C LEU A 198 -4.61 13.10 3.12
N ILE A 199 -4.09 14.22 3.65
CA ILE A 199 -3.40 15.24 2.85
C ILE A 199 -2.13 14.68 2.22
N VAL A 200 -1.32 13.95 2.98
CA VAL A 200 0.00 13.48 2.52
C VAL A 200 -0.15 12.48 1.37
N PRO A 201 -0.98 11.41 1.48
CA PRO A 201 -1.18 10.51 0.35
C PRO A 201 -1.80 11.18 -0.87
N LEU A 202 -2.72 12.12 -0.69
CA LEU A 202 -3.33 12.87 -1.79
C LEU A 202 -2.31 13.78 -2.51
N ALA A 203 -1.46 14.47 -1.76
CA ALA A 203 -0.41 15.32 -2.33
C ALA A 203 0.60 14.48 -3.14
N ILE A 204 1.02 13.34 -2.58
CA ILE A 204 1.94 12.42 -3.25
C ILE A 204 1.27 11.78 -4.49
N LEU A 205 0.00 11.39 -4.39
CA LEU A 205 -0.79 10.90 -5.53
C LEU A 205 -0.85 11.93 -6.66
N ALA A 206 -1.18 13.18 -6.32
CA ALA A 206 -1.22 14.27 -7.29
C ALA A 206 0.15 14.48 -7.95
N ALA A 207 1.23 14.51 -7.16
CA ALA A 207 2.59 14.63 -7.65
C ALA A 207 2.99 13.47 -8.58
N ALA A 208 2.67 12.23 -8.20
CA ALA A 208 2.96 11.03 -8.97
C ALA A 208 2.18 10.99 -10.29
N LEU A 209 0.91 11.42 -10.28
CA LEU A 209 0.10 11.54 -11.49
C LEU A 209 0.66 12.61 -12.43
N MET A 210 0.98 13.80 -11.91
CA MET A 210 1.62 14.87 -12.69
C MET A 210 2.94 14.40 -13.31
N TRP A 211 3.79 13.72 -12.53
CA TRP A 211 5.03 13.15 -13.03
C TRP A 211 4.80 12.07 -14.09
N SER A 212 3.74 11.28 -13.98
CA SER A 212 3.42 10.25 -14.98
C SER A 212 2.97 10.78 -16.34
N HIS A 213 2.64 12.08 -16.42
CA HIS A 213 2.15 12.78 -17.62
C HIS A 213 3.21 13.69 -18.28
N SER A 214 4.31 13.99 -17.58
CA SER A 214 5.47 14.72 -18.12
C SER A 214 6.40 13.78 -18.88
#